data_AF-A0A023GI89-F1
#
_entry.id   AF-A0A023GI89-F1
#
_cell.length_a   1.000
_cell.length_b   1.000
_cell.length_c   1.000
_cell.angle_alpha   90.00
_cell.angle_beta   90.00
_cell.angle_gamma   90.00
#
_symmetry.space_group_name_H-M   'P 1'
#
loop_
_entity.id
_entity.type
_entity.pdbx_description
1 polymer ?
#
loop_
_entity_poly.entity_id
_entity_poly.type
_entity_poly.pdbx_seq_one_letter_code
_entity_poly.pdbx_strand_id
1 'polypeptide(L)'
;KYLDCLLDYLQDYTLRVKPLLDINQEMENVMNDFEKQWEAGTFPGWQKEAGSALAHAGAHLDLSAFSSWEELASLGLDRLKSALMALGLKCGGTLEERAQRLFNSKGKQISELDPSLFAKSKPGRNKDTEKQKEIATLEAQLYRFAETLSEQRQATKENVQRKQARTVGEREESDNEISESESEDEDNDVIYNPKNLPLGWDGKPIPYWLYKLHGLNISYTCEICGNFIYRGPKAFQRHFAEWRHAHGMRCLGIPNTAHFANVTQIEDALTLWNKLKEEKSKERFQASTEEEYEDTQGNVVNKKTFEDLKRQGLL
;
A
#
# COMPACT_ATOMS: atom_id res chain seq x y z
N LYS A 1 -13.30 15.57 2.71
CA LYS A 1 -11.83 15.64 2.89
C LYS A 1 -11.16 14.30 2.67
N TYR A 2 -11.36 13.30 3.54
CA TYR A 2 -10.76 11.97 3.32
C TYR A 2 -11.22 11.36 1.98
N LEU A 3 -12.53 11.38 1.72
CA LEU A 3 -13.11 10.86 0.47
C LEU A 3 -12.56 11.60 -0.76
N ASP A 4 -12.43 12.92 -0.70
CA ASP A 4 -11.85 13.72 -1.80
C ASP A 4 -10.42 13.25 -2.10
N CYS A 5 -9.54 13.19 -1.10
CA CYS A 5 -8.16 12.75 -1.31
C CYS A 5 -8.07 11.30 -1.81
N LEU A 6 -8.98 10.43 -1.36
CA LEU A 6 -9.02 9.05 -1.82
C LEU A 6 -9.50 8.96 -3.27
N LEU A 7 -10.49 9.76 -3.67
CA LEU A 7 -10.94 9.85 -5.05
C LEU A 7 -9.85 10.40 -5.96
N ASP A 8 -9.17 11.47 -5.55
CA ASP A 8 -8.05 12.05 -6.30
C ASP A 8 -6.97 10.98 -6.57
N TYR A 9 -6.60 10.22 -5.53
CA TYR A 9 -5.65 9.12 -5.66
C TYR A 9 -6.14 8.01 -6.60
N LEU A 10 -7.40 7.57 -6.45
CA LEU A 10 -7.96 6.50 -7.27
C LEU A 10 -8.12 6.92 -8.75
N GLN A 11 -8.50 8.16 -9.01
CA GLN A 11 -8.60 8.72 -10.35
C GLN A 11 -7.23 8.73 -11.03
N ASP A 12 -6.24 9.30 -10.36
CA ASP A 12 -4.86 9.39 -10.85
C ASP A 12 -4.24 8.00 -11.06
N TYR A 13 -4.45 7.08 -10.11
CA TYR A 13 -4.04 5.69 -10.26
C TYR A 13 -4.72 5.01 -11.45
N THR A 14 -6.03 5.22 -11.65
CA THR A 14 -6.78 4.65 -12.78
C THR A 14 -6.25 5.15 -14.12
N LEU A 15 -5.91 6.45 -14.23
CA LEU A 15 -5.30 7.01 -15.44
C LEU A 15 -3.96 6.33 -15.77
N ARG A 16 -3.14 6.04 -14.74
CA ARG A 16 -1.87 5.33 -14.92
C ARG A 16 -2.04 3.88 -15.36
N VAL A 17 -2.95 3.13 -14.72
CA VAL A 17 -3.10 1.69 -15.00
C VAL A 17 -3.99 1.38 -16.20
N LYS A 18 -4.89 2.30 -16.57
CA LYS A 18 -5.85 2.13 -17.68
C LYS A 18 -5.94 3.43 -18.50
N PRO A 19 -4.87 3.84 -19.22
CA PRO A 19 -4.83 5.11 -19.94
C PRO A 19 -5.83 5.22 -21.11
N LEU A 20 -6.37 4.10 -21.59
CA LEU A 20 -7.38 4.06 -22.65
C LEU A 20 -8.82 4.17 -22.12
N LEU A 21 -9.02 4.12 -20.80
CA LEU A 21 -10.34 4.26 -20.21
C LEU A 21 -10.72 5.75 -20.16
N ASP A 22 -11.85 6.11 -20.77
CA ASP A 22 -12.39 7.45 -20.65
C ASP A 22 -13.07 7.63 -19.28
N ILE A 23 -12.28 8.11 -18.32
CA ILE A 23 -12.77 8.35 -16.95
C ILE A 23 -13.85 9.42 -16.94
N ASN A 24 -13.79 10.44 -17.82
CA ASN A 24 -14.79 11.51 -17.82
C ASN A 24 -16.16 10.96 -18.20
N GLN A 25 -16.22 10.15 -19.27
CA GLN A 25 -17.45 9.48 -19.68
C GLN A 25 -17.99 8.55 -18.59
N GLU A 26 -17.11 7.78 -17.94
CA GLU A 26 -17.50 6.91 -16.82
C GLU A 26 -18.06 7.71 -15.64
N MET A 27 -17.45 8.84 -15.27
CA MET A 27 -17.95 9.68 -14.19
C MET A 27 -19.29 10.33 -14.54
N GLU A 28 -19.50 10.76 -15.78
CA GLU A 28 -20.80 11.27 -16.23
C GLU A 28 -21.90 10.19 -16.12
N ASN A 29 -21.60 8.95 -16.51
CA ASN A 29 -22.54 7.84 -16.36
C ASN A 29 -22.89 7.58 -14.90
N VAL A 30 -21.89 7.59 -14.00
CA VAL A 30 -22.09 7.43 -12.55
C VAL A 30 -22.96 8.54 -11.98
N MET A 31 -22.73 9.79 -12.38
CA MET A 31 -23.53 10.93 -11.90
C MET A 31 -24.98 10.82 -12.35
N ASN A 32 -25.22 10.45 -13.61
CA ASN A 32 -26.57 10.24 -14.14
C ASN A 32 -27.31 9.11 -13.41
N ASP A 33 -26.64 8.01 -13.10
CA ASP A 33 -27.25 6.89 -12.37
C ASP A 33 -27.44 7.20 -10.89
N PHE A 34 -26.50 7.94 -10.29
CA PHE A 34 -26.64 8.46 -8.93
C PHE A 34 -27.87 9.34 -8.79
N GLU A 35 -28.10 10.28 -9.72
CA GLU A 35 -29.27 11.17 -9.67
C GLU A 35 -30.58 10.38 -9.70
N LYS A 36 -30.69 9.40 -10.59
CA LYS A 36 -31.87 8.50 -10.64
C LYS A 36 -32.07 7.74 -9.32
N GLN A 37 -31.00 7.19 -8.76
CA GLN A 37 -31.06 6.42 -7.50
C GLN A 37 -31.33 7.32 -6.29
N TRP A 38 -30.84 8.56 -6.31
CA TRP A 38 -31.02 9.53 -5.25
C TRP A 38 -32.46 10.05 -5.21
N GLU A 39 -33.04 10.36 -6.37
CA GLU A 39 -34.45 10.73 -6.50
C GLU A 39 -35.38 9.59 -6.08
N ALA A 40 -35.06 8.36 -6.48
CA ALA A 40 -35.79 7.16 -6.06
C ALA A 40 -35.57 6.80 -4.57
N GLY A 41 -34.57 7.37 -3.91
CA GLY A 41 -34.20 7.05 -2.52
C GLY A 41 -33.65 5.63 -2.34
N THR A 42 -33.13 5.02 -3.41
CA THR A 42 -32.60 3.65 -3.42
C THR A 42 -31.08 3.58 -3.31
N PHE A 43 -30.39 4.73 -3.24
CA PHE A 43 -28.94 4.79 -3.14
C PHE A 43 -28.44 4.06 -1.88
N PRO A 44 -27.55 3.06 -1.98
CA PRO A 44 -27.09 2.25 -0.84
C PRO A 44 -26.49 3.11 0.28
N GLY A 45 -26.83 2.80 1.54
CA GLY A 45 -26.33 3.53 2.72
C GLY A 45 -27.01 4.88 2.98
N TRP A 46 -27.71 5.44 1.98
CA TRP A 46 -28.46 6.70 2.06
C TRP A 46 -29.95 6.53 1.80
N GLN A 47 -30.42 5.28 1.83
CA GLN A 47 -31.84 4.99 1.89
C GLN A 47 -32.40 5.89 3.00
N LYS A 48 -33.42 6.68 2.67
CA LYS A 48 -34.16 7.38 3.71
C LYS A 48 -34.61 6.28 4.65
N GLU A 49 -34.01 6.20 5.84
CA GLU A 49 -34.56 5.39 6.91
C GLU A 49 -36.04 5.71 6.85
N ALA A 50 -36.89 4.71 6.60
CA ALA A 50 -38.31 4.86 6.85
C ALA A 50 -38.36 5.37 8.28
N GLY A 51 -38.62 6.68 8.43
CA GLY A 51 -37.98 7.50 9.47
C GLY A 51 -37.92 6.73 10.75
N SER A 52 -36.71 6.50 11.30
CA SER A 52 -36.45 5.76 12.53
C SER A 52 -37.73 5.22 13.17
N ALA A 53 -37.96 3.92 13.10
CA ALA A 53 -39.08 3.29 13.82
C ALA A 53 -39.07 3.65 15.33
N LEU A 54 -37.98 4.24 15.85
CA LEU A 54 -37.87 4.87 17.17
C LEU A 54 -38.33 6.34 17.25
N ALA A 55 -38.26 7.14 16.18
CA ALA A 55 -38.75 8.52 16.15
C ALA A 55 -40.26 8.62 15.89
N HIS A 56 -40.86 7.62 15.23
CA HIS A 56 -42.30 7.49 15.05
C HIS A 56 -42.98 6.51 16.03
N ALA A 57 -42.27 6.02 17.05
CA ALA A 57 -42.83 5.23 18.15
C ALA A 57 -43.76 6.03 19.09
N GLY A 58 -44.28 7.18 18.66
CA GLY A 58 -45.50 7.73 19.21
C GLY A 58 -46.67 6.98 18.60
N ALA A 59 -47.09 5.90 19.26
CA ALA A 59 -48.19 5.03 18.83
C ALA A 59 -49.32 5.82 18.14
N HIS A 60 -49.62 5.45 16.89
CA HIS A 60 -50.69 6.03 16.08
C HIS A 60 -51.98 6.05 16.92
N LEU A 61 -52.39 7.23 17.36
CA LEU A 61 -53.61 7.40 18.13
C LEU A 61 -54.75 7.47 17.13
N ASP A 62 -55.62 6.46 17.13
CA ASP A 62 -56.83 6.51 16.31
C ASP A 62 -57.78 7.57 16.87
N LEU A 63 -57.88 8.70 16.16
CA LEU A 63 -58.74 9.82 16.53
C LEU A 63 -60.23 9.53 16.25
N SER A 64 -60.55 8.48 15.49
CA SER A 64 -61.93 8.11 15.17
C SER A 64 -62.74 7.78 16.44
N ALA A 65 -62.08 7.14 17.41
CA ALA A 65 -62.66 6.68 18.68
C ALA A 65 -63.03 7.80 19.66
N PHE A 66 -62.57 9.03 19.44
CA PHE A 66 -62.78 10.16 20.36
C PHE A 66 -63.83 11.12 19.81
N SER A 67 -64.85 11.44 20.61
CA SER A 67 -65.96 12.30 20.21
C SER A 67 -65.72 13.78 20.49
N SER A 68 -64.80 14.09 21.41
CA SER A 68 -64.46 15.46 21.81
C SER A 68 -62.98 15.62 22.15
N TRP A 69 -62.50 16.87 22.24
CA TRP A 69 -61.11 17.16 22.61
C TRP A 69 -60.86 16.95 24.11
N GLU A 70 -61.89 17.04 24.96
CA GLU A 70 -61.83 16.75 26.39
C GLU A 70 -61.49 15.27 26.66
N GLU A 71 -62.00 14.35 25.84
CA GLU A 71 -61.63 12.93 25.93
C GLU A 71 -60.15 12.71 25.55
N LEU A 72 -59.63 13.46 24.58
CA LEU A 72 -58.20 13.42 24.22
C LEU A 72 -57.32 14.03 25.32
N ALA A 73 -57.79 15.08 25.99
CA ALA A 73 -57.13 15.69 27.14
C ALA A 73 -56.91 14.68 28.28
N SER A 74 -57.86 13.77 28.50
CA SER A 74 -57.77 12.74 29.53
C SER A 74 -56.63 11.73 29.33
N LEU A 75 -56.10 11.60 28.10
CA LEU A 75 -54.98 10.70 27.77
C LEU A 75 -53.64 11.18 28.33
N GLY A 76 -53.57 12.46 28.74
CA GLY A 76 -52.39 13.05 29.34
C GLY A 76 -51.38 13.62 28.34
N LEU A 77 -50.46 14.42 28.87
CA LEU A 77 -49.50 15.22 28.12
C LEU A 77 -48.56 14.39 27.24
N ASP A 78 -48.08 13.24 27.73
CA ASP A 78 -47.11 12.42 27.00
C ASP A 78 -47.72 11.71 25.79
N ARG A 79 -48.97 11.24 25.90
CA ARG A 79 -49.71 10.65 24.77
C ARG A 79 -50.04 11.69 23.71
N LEU A 80 -50.51 12.86 24.11
CA LEU A 80 -50.80 13.96 23.17
C LEU A 80 -49.54 14.48 22.47
N LYS A 81 -48.43 14.62 23.21
CA LYS A 81 -47.14 15.01 22.63
C LYS A 81 -46.68 13.98 21.60
N SER A 82 -46.79 12.69 21.92
CA SER A 82 -46.40 11.61 21.02
C SER A 82 -47.22 11.60 19.73
N ALA A 83 -48.54 11.76 19.84
CA ALA A 83 -49.44 11.82 18.68
C ALA A 83 -49.22 13.08 17.81
N LEU A 84 -49.00 14.25 18.44
CA LEU A 84 -48.68 15.49 17.71
C LEU A 84 -47.31 15.41 17.01
N MET A 85 -46.31 14.79 17.63
CA MET A 85 -45.00 14.55 16.99
C MET A 85 -45.12 13.59 15.81
N ALA A 86 -45.94 12.53 15.92
CA ALA A 86 -46.19 11.59 14.84
C ALA A 86 -46.80 12.28 13.60
N LEU A 87 -47.61 13.32 13.80
CA LEU A 87 -48.21 14.15 12.74
C LEU A 87 -47.36 15.37 12.33
N GLY A 88 -46.18 15.58 12.93
CA GLY A 88 -45.32 16.73 12.64
C GLY A 88 -45.86 18.10 13.11
N LEU A 89 -46.85 18.10 14.01
CA LEU A 89 -47.50 19.29 14.53
C LEU A 89 -46.76 19.86 15.74
N LYS A 90 -46.95 21.17 16.00
CA LYS A 90 -46.37 21.84 17.18
C LYS A 90 -46.86 21.18 18.47
N CYS A 91 -45.94 20.90 19.39
CA CYS A 91 -46.21 20.29 20.69
C CYS A 91 -46.21 21.28 21.87
N GLY A 92 -46.11 22.59 21.61
CA GLY A 92 -46.15 23.64 22.63
C GLY A 92 -47.58 23.98 23.06
N GLY A 93 -47.72 24.53 24.27
CA GLY A 93 -49.00 24.95 24.83
C GLY A 93 -49.48 24.11 26.02
N THR A 94 -50.66 24.48 26.53
CA THR A 94 -51.38 23.75 27.58
C THR A 94 -51.88 22.38 27.09
N LEU A 95 -52.30 21.52 28.02
CA LEU A 95 -52.84 20.20 27.70
C LEU A 95 -54.07 20.30 26.78
N GLU A 96 -54.94 21.29 27.01
CA GLU A 96 -56.14 21.56 26.23
C GLU A 96 -55.81 22.01 24.80
N GLU A 97 -54.86 22.93 24.64
CA GLU A 97 -54.40 23.41 23.33
C GLU A 97 -53.81 22.29 22.47
N ARG A 98 -53.11 21.33 23.11
CA ARG A 98 -52.58 20.15 22.41
C ARG A 98 -53.69 19.20 21.97
N ALA A 99 -54.67 18.95 22.84
CA ALA A 99 -55.82 18.11 22.53
C ALA A 99 -56.69 18.70 21.41
N GLN A 100 -56.97 20.01 21.46
CA GLN A 100 -57.70 20.72 20.39
C GLN A 100 -56.94 20.69 19.06
N ARG A 101 -55.62 20.89 19.08
CA ARG A 101 -54.77 20.82 17.86
C ARG A 101 -54.80 19.43 17.24
N LEU A 102 -54.74 18.39 18.06
CA LEU A 102 -54.83 17.00 17.60
C LEU A 102 -56.24 16.67 17.09
N PHE A 103 -57.29 17.12 17.78
CA PHE A 103 -58.68 16.93 17.35
C PHE A 103 -58.98 17.64 16.02
N ASN A 104 -58.45 18.84 15.80
CA ASN A 104 -58.60 19.58 14.55
C ASN A 104 -57.95 18.90 13.34
N SER A 105 -57.00 17.98 13.56
CA SER A 105 -56.44 17.11 12.53
C SER A 105 -57.26 15.84 12.24
N LYS A 106 -58.32 15.58 13.01
CA LYS A 106 -59.21 14.43 12.80
C LYS A 106 -59.91 14.53 11.44
N GLY A 107 -59.71 13.52 10.59
CA GLY A 107 -60.39 13.38 9.30
C GLY A 107 -59.91 14.32 8.19
N LYS A 108 -58.84 15.10 8.43
CA LYS A 108 -58.20 15.94 7.41
C LYS A 108 -56.91 15.31 6.92
N GLN A 109 -56.63 15.45 5.63
CA GLN A 109 -55.32 15.07 5.12
C GLN A 109 -54.27 16.08 5.57
N ILE A 110 -53.02 15.63 5.74
CA ILE A 110 -51.89 16.47 6.20
C ILE A 110 -51.72 17.73 5.32
N SER A 111 -52.09 17.66 4.05
CA SER A 111 -52.07 18.77 3.08
C SER A 111 -53.16 19.84 3.29
N GLU A 112 -54.22 19.54 4.04
CA GLU A 112 -55.36 20.44 4.28
C GLU A 112 -55.24 21.20 5.62
N LEU A 113 -54.18 20.92 6.39
CA LEU A 113 -53.91 21.57 7.66
C LEU A 113 -53.18 22.89 7.44
N ASP A 114 -53.49 23.88 8.28
CA ASP A 114 -52.83 25.19 8.25
C ASP A 114 -51.31 25.02 8.42
N PRO A 115 -50.49 25.49 7.46
CA PRO A 115 -49.02 25.46 7.53
C PRO A 115 -48.45 26.05 8.83
N SER A 116 -49.17 26.96 9.49
CA SER A 116 -48.79 27.55 10.78
C SER A 116 -48.79 26.54 11.94
N LEU A 117 -49.54 25.44 11.83
CA LEU A 117 -49.65 24.42 12.89
C LEU A 117 -48.47 23.43 12.91
N PHE A 118 -47.74 23.34 11.80
CA PHE A 118 -46.57 22.47 11.68
C PHE A 118 -45.37 23.03 12.44
N ALA A 119 -44.56 22.13 13.01
CA ALA A 119 -43.29 22.53 13.59
C ALA A 119 -42.37 23.05 12.48
N LYS A 120 -41.84 24.27 12.63
CA LYS A 120 -40.83 24.79 11.69
C LYS A 120 -39.65 23.81 11.67
N SER A 121 -39.23 23.36 10.49
CA SER A 121 -37.99 22.60 10.34
C SER A 121 -36.84 23.45 10.91
N LYS A 122 -35.96 22.85 11.72
CA LYS A 122 -34.78 23.54 12.26
C LYS A 122 -34.01 24.21 11.10
N PRO A 123 -33.70 25.51 11.17
CA PRO A 123 -32.90 26.20 10.15
C PRO A 123 -31.51 25.57 10.16
N GLY A 124 -31.23 24.71 9.18
CA GLY A 124 -30.05 23.84 9.16
C GLY A 124 -30.31 22.52 8.43
N ARG A 125 -31.55 22.01 8.47
CA ARG A 125 -31.91 20.73 7.85
C ARG A 125 -31.66 20.69 6.33
N ASN A 126 -31.91 21.79 5.61
CA ASN A 126 -31.61 21.85 4.16
C ASN A 126 -30.10 21.87 3.86
N LYS A 127 -29.31 22.57 4.68
CA LYS A 127 -27.85 22.61 4.53
C LYS A 127 -27.22 21.26 4.85
N ASP A 128 -27.80 20.52 5.79
CA ASP A 128 -27.38 19.16 6.10
C ASP A 128 -27.75 18.20 4.97
N THR A 129 -28.92 18.34 4.34
CA THR A 129 -29.28 17.51 3.17
C THR A 129 -28.42 17.77 1.94
N GLU A 130 -28.00 19.02 1.70
CA GLU A 130 -27.06 19.34 0.62
C GLU A 130 -25.70 18.71 0.87
N LYS A 131 -25.14 18.87 2.08
CA LYS A 131 -23.88 18.22 2.47
C LYS A 131 -23.95 16.69 2.41
N GLN A 132 -25.09 16.11 2.79
CA GLN A 132 -25.31 14.67 2.68
C GLN A 132 -25.33 14.21 1.22
N LYS A 133 -25.97 14.99 0.34
CA LYS A 133 -25.95 14.73 -1.10
C LYS A 133 -24.52 14.83 -1.65
N GLU A 134 -23.74 15.82 -1.26
CA GLU A 134 -22.32 15.96 -1.65
C GLU A 134 -21.50 14.72 -1.23
N ILE A 135 -21.63 14.26 0.01
CA ILE A 135 -20.92 13.05 0.47
C ILE A 135 -21.38 11.82 -0.31
N ALA A 136 -22.69 11.67 -0.53
CA ALA A 136 -23.23 10.55 -1.29
C ALA A 136 -22.74 10.55 -2.77
N THR A 137 -22.57 11.72 -3.38
CA THR A 137 -21.97 11.81 -4.73
C THR A 137 -20.53 11.31 -4.76
N LEU A 138 -19.72 11.69 -3.77
CA LEU A 138 -18.34 11.21 -3.65
C LEU A 138 -18.29 9.69 -3.43
N GLU A 139 -19.19 9.16 -2.60
CA GLU A 139 -19.28 7.71 -2.39
C GLU A 139 -19.70 6.95 -3.65
N ALA A 140 -20.59 7.51 -4.47
CA ALA A 140 -21.00 6.90 -5.74
C ALA A 140 -19.81 6.73 -6.70
N GLN A 141 -19.00 7.79 -6.85
CA GLN A 141 -17.78 7.74 -7.65
C GLN A 141 -16.78 6.73 -7.10
N LEU A 142 -16.64 6.67 -5.77
CA LEU A 142 -15.72 5.74 -5.11
C LEU A 142 -16.14 4.29 -5.34
N TYR A 143 -17.44 3.98 -5.26
CA TYR A 143 -17.94 2.65 -5.60
C TYR A 143 -17.58 2.24 -7.04
N ARG A 144 -17.68 3.18 -7.99
CA ARG A 144 -17.28 2.90 -9.38
C ARG A 144 -15.79 2.63 -9.50
N PHE A 145 -14.93 3.45 -8.92
CA PHE A 145 -13.48 3.20 -8.93
C PHE A 145 -13.12 1.88 -8.24
N ALA A 146 -13.79 1.56 -7.13
CA ALA A 146 -13.59 0.31 -6.40
C ALA A 146 -13.99 -0.95 -7.19
N GLU A 147 -14.98 -0.82 -8.10
CA GLU A 147 -15.38 -1.87 -9.04
C GLU A 147 -14.36 -1.99 -10.19
N THR A 148 -14.02 -0.86 -10.82
CA THR A 148 -13.07 -0.78 -11.94
C THR A 148 -11.67 -1.28 -11.57
N LEU A 149 -11.24 -1.05 -10.32
CA LEU A 149 -9.96 -1.48 -9.75
C LEU A 149 -10.09 -2.70 -8.83
N SER A 150 -11.14 -3.51 -8.99
CA SER A 150 -11.42 -4.66 -8.11
C SER A 150 -10.28 -5.68 -8.09
N GLU A 151 -9.63 -5.93 -9.22
CA GLU A 151 -8.47 -6.82 -9.36
C GLU A 151 -7.26 -6.28 -8.57
N GLN A 152 -6.91 -5.01 -8.77
CA GLN A 152 -5.79 -4.36 -8.08
C GLN A 152 -6.05 -4.28 -6.57
N ARG A 153 -7.29 -4.00 -6.16
CA ARG A 153 -7.70 -4.01 -4.75
C ARG A 153 -7.57 -5.38 -4.11
N GLN A 154 -7.92 -6.45 -4.82
CA GLN A 154 -7.76 -7.81 -4.30
C GLN A 154 -6.28 -8.20 -4.22
N ALA A 155 -5.48 -7.87 -5.24
CA ALA A 155 -4.05 -8.14 -5.24
C ALA A 155 -3.30 -7.40 -4.10
N THR A 156 -3.64 -6.13 -3.86
CA THR A 156 -3.07 -5.35 -2.74
C THR A 156 -3.48 -5.91 -1.38
N LYS A 157 -4.73 -6.35 -1.21
CA LYS A 157 -5.18 -7.03 0.01
C LYS A 157 -4.40 -8.32 0.27
N GLU A 158 -4.20 -9.15 -0.75
CA GLU A 158 -3.39 -10.37 -0.65
C GLU A 158 -1.93 -10.05 -0.34
N ASN A 159 -1.39 -8.97 -0.91
CA ASN A 159 -0.04 -8.51 -0.59
C ASN A 159 0.09 -8.10 0.88
N VAL A 160 -0.87 -7.36 1.42
CA VAL A 160 -0.90 -6.98 2.84
C VAL A 160 -0.98 -8.23 3.73
N GLN A 161 -1.84 -9.20 3.39
CA GLN A 161 -1.95 -10.45 4.14
C GLN A 161 -0.65 -11.25 4.12
N ARG A 162 0.01 -11.34 2.95
CA ARG A 162 1.31 -12.01 2.80
C ARG A 162 2.39 -11.32 3.61
N LYS A 163 2.48 -9.99 3.55
CA LYS A 163 3.44 -9.20 4.36
C LYS A 163 3.19 -9.35 5.86
N GLN A 164 1.92 -9.48 6.29
CA GLN A 164 1.56 -9.66 7.69
C GLN A 164 1.95 -11.04 8.23
N ALA A 165 1.96 -12.07 7.40
CA ALA A 165 2.32 -13.44 7.79
C ALA A 165 3.84 -13.71 7.84
N ARG A 166 4.66 -12.81 7.31
CA ARG A 166 6.11 -12.97 7.22
C ARG A 166 6.84 -12.67 8.54
N THR A 167 7.97 -13.32 8.73
CA THR A 167 8.91 -13.00 9.81
C THR A 167 9.73 -11.74 9.47
N VAL A 168 10.41 -11.15 10.46
CA VAL A 168 11.12 -9.86 10.31
C VAL A 168 12.13 -9.89 9.15
N GLY A 169 12.93 -10.95 8.99
CA GLY A 169 13.93 -11.06 7.92
C GLY A 169 13.32 -11.19 6.52
N GLU A 170 12.25 -11.96 6.36
CA GLU A 170 11.56 -12.14 5.08
C GLU A 170 10.80 -10.88 4.64
N ARG A 171 10.47 -9.99 5.60
CA ARG A 171 9.87 -8.69 5.31
C ARG A 171 10.91 -7.71 4.78
N GLU A 172 12.11 -7.69 5.37
CA GLU A 172 13.23 -6.84 4.92
C GLU A 172 13.69 -7.19 3.50
N GLU A 173 13.77 -8.48 3.15
CA GLU A 173 14.11 -8.90 1.77
C GLU A 173 13.08 -8.42 0.74
N SER A 174 11.79 -8.56 1.05
CA SER A 174 10.72 -8.14 0.12
C SER A 174 10.56 -6.63 0.02
N ASP A 175 10.82 -5.87 1.09
CA ASP A 175 10.81 -4.41 1.04
C ASP A 175 12.02 -3.90 0.22
N ASN A 176 13.16 -4.59 0.26
CA ASN A 176 14.29 -4.32 -0.63
C ASN A 176 13.97 -4.59 -2.11
N GLU A 177 13.32 -5.71 -2.44
CA GLU A 177 12.91 -6.01 -3.83
C GLU A 177 11.94 -4.95 -4.38
N ILE A 178 10.99 -4.46 -3.57
CA ILE A 178 10.07 -3.39 -3.98
C ILE A 178 10.82 -2.06 -4.15
N SER A 179 11.72 -1.74 -3.22
CA SER A 179 12.54 -0.53 -3.27
C SER A 179 13.46 -0.47 -4.49
N GLU A 180 13.92 -1.61 -5.03
CA GLU A 180 14.69 -1.63 -6.28
C GLU A 180 13.82 -1.26 -7.48
N SER A 181 12.53 -1.62 -7.49
CA SER A 181 11.60 -1.33 -8.60
C SER A 181 11.04 0.10 -8.62
N GLU A 182 10.85 0.75 -7.47
CA GLU A 182 10.33 2.14 -7.42
C GLU A 182 11.41 3.21 -7.66
N SER A 183 12.67 2.80 -7.86
CA SER A 183 13.78 3.72 -8.07
C SER A 183 13.99 4.14 -9.54
N GLU A 184 13.17 3.65 -10.47
CA GLU A 184 13.38 3.88 -11.91
C GLU A 184 12.58 5.05 -12.53
N ASP A 185 11.49 5.57 -11.94
CA ASP A 185 10.55 6.44 -12.71
C ASP A 185 9.91 7.69 -12.06
N GLU A 186 10.26 8.11 -10.84
CA GLU A 186 9.77 9.40 -10.30
C GLU A 186 10.94 10.38 -10.03
N ASP A 187 10.89 11.54 -10.69
CA ASP A 187 11.79 12.71 -10.58
C ASP A 187 13.06 12.74 -11.45
N ASN A 188 12.89 12.65 -12.78
CA ASN A 188 13.86 13.18 -13.75
C ASN A 188 13.68 14.70 -14.00
N ASP A 189 13.47 15.49 -12.95
CA ASP A 189 13.73 16.93 -13.03
C ASP A 189 15.24 17.13 -12.85
N VAL A 190 15.95 17.39 -13.94
CA VAL A 190 17.41 17.61 -13.93
C VAL A 190 17.73 18.88 -13.14
N ILE A 191 17.93 18.73 -11.83
CA ILE A 191 18.36 19.78 -10.93
C ILE A 191 19.71 20.33 -11.43
N TYR A 192 19.75 21.63 -11.74
CA TYR A 192 20.94 22.33 -12.24
C TYR A 192 22.12 22.18 -11.25
N ASN A 193 23.08 21.31 -11.60
CA ASN A 193 24.29 21.00 -10.82
C ASN A 193 25.56 21.53 -11.53
N PRO A 194 25.78 22.86 -11.54
CA PRO A 194 26.86 23.49 -12.30
C PRO A 194 28.27 23.15 -11.78
N LYS A 195 28.40 22.44 -10.64
CA LYS A 195 29.68 22.01 -10.06
C LYS A 195 29.88 20.49 -10.05
N ASN A 196 28.99 19.71 -10.69
CA ASN A 196 29.05 18.24 -10.77
C ASN A 196 29.39 17.55 -9.43
N LEU A 197 28.82 18.08 -8.35
CA LEU A 197 28.90 17.47 -7.02
C LEU A 197 28.08 16.16 -7.03
N PRO A 198 28.54 15.08 -6.39
CA PRO A 198 27.73 13.87 -6.27
C PRO A 198 26.39 14.19 -5.63
N LEU A 199 25.33 13.61 -6.18
CA LEU A 199 23.97 13.75 -5.69
C LEU A 199 23.80 12.84 -4.47
N GLY A 200 23.12 13.35 -3.46
CA GLY A 200 22.75 12.55 -2.29
C GLY A 200 21.64 11.56 -2.63
N TRP A 201 21.22 10.78 -1.63
CA TRP A 201 20.03 9.94 -1.70
C TRP A 201 18.72 10.73 -1.88
N ASP A 202 18.77 12.06 -1.68
CA ASP A 202 17.65 13.01 -1.85
C ASP A 202 17.69 13.72 -3.22
N GLY A 203 18.49 13.23 -4.19
CA GLY A 203 18.62 13.85 -5.53
C GLY A 203 19.26 15.24 -5.57
N LYS A 204 19.54 15.86 -4.40
CA LYS A 204 20.16 17.18 -4.28
C LYS A 204 21.69 17.11 -4.20
N PRO A 205 22.43 18.12 -4.70
CA PRO A 205 23.88 18.17 -4.57
C PRO A 205 24.33 18.13 -3.10
N ILE A 206 25.19 17.18 -2.74
CA ILE A 206 25.69 17.04 -1.37
C ILE A 206 26.45 18.32 -0.97
N PRO A 207 26.18 18.91 0.21
CA PRO A 207 26.93 20.06 0.72
C PRO A 207 28.45 19.81 0.70
N TYR A 208 29.23 20.83 0.29
CA TYR A 208 30.67 20.68 0.03
C TYR A 208 31.49 20.19 1.24
N TRP A 209 31.10 20.57 2.46
CA TRP A 209 31.75 20.09 3.69
C TRP A 209 31.49 18.61 3.93
N LEU A 210 30.28 18.13 3.61
CA LEU A 210 29.88 16.72 3.75
C LEU A 210 30.55 15.86 2.68
N TYR A 211 30.70 16.41 1.47
CA TYR A 211 31.49 15.82 0.38
C TYR A 211 32.96 15.61 0.77
N LYS A 212 33.58 16.59 1.45
CA LYS A 212 34.94 16.47 2.00
C LYS A 212 35.02 15.54 3.21
N LEU A 213 34.04 15.57 4.11
CA LEU A 213 34.02 14.75 5.34
C LEU A 213 33.94 13.26 5.01
N HIS A 214 33.08 12.87 4.08
CA HIS A 214 32.93 11.47 3.66
C HIS A 214 33.94 11.03 2.58
N GLY A 215 34.89 11.89 2.21
CA GLY A 215 35.96 11.57 1.27
C GLY A 215 35.50 11.34 -0.17
N LEU A 216 34.31 11.78 -0.56
CA LEU A 216 33.78 11.64 -1.93
C LEU A 216 34.59 12.45 -2.96
N ASN A 217 35.46 13.34 -2.50
CA ASN A 217 36.43 14.08 -3.30
C ASN A 217 37.64 13.25 -3.75
N ILE A 218 37.82 12.06 -3.18
CA ILE A 218 38.89 11.15 -3.55
C ILE A 218 38.31 10.15 -4.54
N SER A 219 38.93 10.08 -5.72
CA SER A 219 38.56 9.12 -6.74
C SER A 219 39.51 7.91 -6.67
N TYR A 220 38.93 6.73 -6.77
CA TYR A 220 39.63 5.46 -6.84
C TYR A 220 39.26 4.78 -8.15
N THR A 221 40.22 4.13 -8.79
CA THR A 221 40.00 3.40 -10.04
C THR A 221 40.17 1.91 -9.81
N CYS A 222 39.35 1.11 -10.50
CA CYS A 222 39.45 -0.36 -10.47
C CYS A 222 39.62 -0.89 -11.89
N GLU A 223 40.75 -1.54 -12.16
CA GLU A 223 41.11 -2.05 -13.49
C GLU A 223 40.25 -3.26 -13.86
N ILE A 224 39.99 -4.16 -12.91
CA ILE A 224 39.11 -5.33 -13.08
C ILE A 224 37.69 -4.93 -13.52
N CYS A 225 37.23 -3.74 -13.11
CA CYS A 225 35.94 -3.17 -13.51
C CYS A 225 35.99 -2.34 -14.82
N GLY A 226 37.07 -2.44 -15.60
CA GLY A 226 37.25 -1.67 -16.84
C GLY A 226 37.67 -0.22 -16.58
N ASN A 227 38.58 0.01 -15.61
CA ASN A 227 39.04 1.33 -15.18
C ASN A 227 37.92 2.29 -14.73
N PHE A 228 36.85 1.73 -14.17
CA PHE A 228 35.75 2.52 -13.64
C PHE A 228 36.19 3.32 -12.41
N ILE A 229 35.70 4.56 -12.31
CA ILE A 229 36.06 5.51 -11.26
C ILE A 229 34.99 5.48 -10.16
N TYR A 230 35.39 5.11 -8.95
CA TYR A 230 34.57 5.15 -7.75
C TYR A 230 34.90 6.40 -6.93
N ARG A 231 33.86 7.12 -6.48
CA ARG A 231 34.00 8.33 -5.66
C ARG A 231 33.88 7.99 -4.19
N GLY A 232 34.99 8.10 -3.48
CA GLY A 232 35.09 7.93 -2.04
C GLY A 232 35.40 6.50 -1.57
N PRO A 233 36.02 6.36 -0.38
CA PRO A 233 36.50 5.06 0.10
C PRO A 233 35.38 4.05 0.36
N LYS A 234 34.22 4.50 0.86
CA LYS A 234 33.10 3.60 1.21
C LYS A 234 32.48 2.96 -0.04
N ALA A 235 32.25 3.75 -1.09
CA ALA A 235 31.76 3.24 -2.37
C ALA A 235 32.77 2.27 -2.99
N PHE A 236 34.06 2.63 -2.91
CA PHE A 236 35.15 1.76 -3.36
C PHE A 236 35.36 0.51 -2.48
N GLN A 237 34.92 0.45 -1.23
CA GLN A 237 34.94 -0.82 -0.49
C GLN A 237 33.75 -1.71 -0.86
N ARG A 238 32.58 -1.10 -1.06
CA ARG A 238 31.37 -1.85 -1.42
C ARG A 238 31.46 -2.50 -2.80
N HIS A 239 32.16 -1.87 -3.75
CA HIS A 239 32.20 -2.36 -5.13
C HIS A 239 32.78 -3.78 -5.29
N PHE A 240 33.62 -4.26 -4.36
CA PHE A 240 34.16 -5.62 -4.40
C PHE A 240 33.07 -6.70 -4.31
N ALA A 241 31.96 -6.40 -3.63
CA ALA A 241 30.79 -7.28 -3.54
C ALA A 241 29.73 -7.00 -4.61
N GLU A 242 29.88 -5.93 -5.39
CA GLU A 242 28.92 -5.56 -6.44
C GLU A 242 29.07 -6.45 -7.67
N TRP A 243 27.97 -6.61 -8.41
CA TRP A 243 27.89 -7.49 -9.58
C TRP A 243 28.97 -7.19 -10.63
N ARG A 244 29.28 -5.91 -10.88
CA ARG A 244 30.27 -5.51 -11.90
C ARG A 244 31.65 -6.07 -11.60
N HIS A 245 32.11 -5.98 -10.35
CA HIS A 245 33.41 -6.51 -9.95
C HIS A 245 33.39 -8.04 -9.96
N ALA A 246 32.33 -8.66 -9.43
CA ALA A 246 32.15 -10.11 -9.47
C ALA A 246 32.15 -10.67 -10.91
N HIS A 247 31.55 -9.94 -11.85
CA HIS A 247 31.54 -10.28 -13.27
C HIS A 247 32.94 -10.15 -13.88
N GLY A 248 33.67 -9.06 -13.58
CA GLY A 248 35.06 -8.90 -14.00
C GLY A 248 35.96 -10.05 -13.52
N MET A 249 35.83 -10.43 -12.23
CA MET A 249 36.53 -11.58 -11.66
C MET A 249 36.16 -12.91 -12.34
N ARG A 250 34.88 -13.09 -12.67
CA ARG A 250 34.40 -14.27 -13.42
C ARG A 250 35.00 -14.34 -14.83
N CYS A 251 35.13 -13.22 -15.53
CA CYS A 251 35.77 -13.15 -16.85
C CYS A 251 37.27 -13.52 -16.79
N LEU A 252 37.94 -13.25 -15.66
CA LEU A 252 39.31 -13.67 -15.39
C LEU A 252 39.42 -15.14 -14.94
N GLY A 253 38.28 -15.82 -14.70
CA GLY A 253 38.25 -17.20 -14.18
C GLY A 253 38.61 -17.32 -12.70
N ILE A 254 38.57 -16.22 -11.95
CA ILE A 254 38.90 -16.17 -10.52
C ILE A 254 37.59 -16.16 -9.71
N PRO A 255 37.44 -17.02 -8.68
CA PRO A 255 36.26 -16.97 -7.81
C PRO A 255 36.29 -15.70 -6.93
N ASN A 256 35.18 -14.94 -6.93
CA ASN A 256 35.06 -13.74 -6.11
C ASN A 256 34.89 -14.11 -4.63
N THR A 257 36.02 -14.19 -3.91
CA THR A 257 36.10 -14.54 -2.48
C THR A 257 36.77 -13.41 -1.71
N ALA A 258 36.61 -13.39 -0.38
CA ALA A 258 37.17 -12.34 0.48
C ALA A 258 38.71 -12.21 0.39
N HIS A 259 39.43 -13.23 -0.09
CA HIS A 259 40.86 -13.17 -0.35
C HIS A 259 41.26 -12.10 -1.38
N PHE A 260 40.35 -11.75 -2.29
CA PHE A 260 40.57 -10.76 -3.34
C PHE A 260 40.06 -9.35 -2.96
N ALA A 261 39.68 -9.14 -1.70
CA ALA A 261 39.31 -7.81 -1.23
C ALA A 261 40.50 -6.85 -1.37
N ASN A 262 40.25 -5.63 -1.85
CA ASN A 262 41.25 -4.59 -2.13
C ASN A 262 42.17 -4.83 -3.35
N VAL A 263 41.96 -5.90 -4.12
CA VAL A 263 42.75 -6.14 -5.33
C VAL A 263 42.08 -5.43 -6.52
N THR A 264 42.74 -4.43 -7.09
CA THR A 264 42.22 -3.66 -8.23
C THR A 264 42.87 -3.99 -9.56
N GLN A 265 44.15 -4.37 -9.53
CA GLN A 265 44.93 -4.66 -10.73
C GLN A 265 44.71 -6.10 -11.17
N ILE A 266 44.64 -6.31 -12.49
CA ILE A 266 44.40 -7.63 -13.06
C ILE A 266 45.61 -8.55 -12.84
N GLU A 267 46.82 -8.01 -12.99
CA GLU A 267 48.08 -8.76 -12.80
C GLU A 267 48.25 -9.28 -11.37
N ASP A 268 47.93 -8.44 -10.38
CA ASP A 268 47.98 -8.80 -8.96
C ASP A 268 46.96 -9.89 -8.62
N ALA A 269 45.73 -9.80 -9.16
CA ALA A 269 44.69 -10.79 -8.96
C ALA A 269 45.10 -12.17 -9.50
N LEU A 270 45.69 -12.22 -10.70
CA LEU A 270 46.19 -13.45 -11.30
C LEU A 270 47.35 -14.05 -10.50
N THR A 271 48.28 -13.20 -10.05
CA THR A 271 49.43 -13.65 -9.25
C THR A 271 48.98 -14.24 -7.91
N LEU A 272 48.04 -13.58 -7.23
CA LEU A 272 47.46 -14.07 -5.98
C LEU A 272 46.69 -15.37 -6.19
N TRP A 273 45.90 -15.46 -7.26
CA TRP A 273 45.15 -16.68 -7.58
C TRP A 273 46.06 -17.88 -7.85
N ASN A 274 47.15 -17.69 -8.59
CA ASN A 274 48.12 -18.75 -8.85
C ASN A 274 48.77 -19.26 -7.55
N LYS A 275 49.15 -18.35 -6.64
CA LYS A 275 49.70 -18.72 -5.32
C LYS A 275 48.69 -19.51 -4.47
N LEU A 276 47.45 -19.02 -4.37
CA LEU A 276 46.39 -19.71 -3.62
C LEU A 276 46.07 -21.09 -4.22
N LYS A 277 46.10 -21.21 -5.54
CA LYS A 277 45.88 -22.48 -6.23
C LYS A 277 47.01 -23.48 -5.93
N GLU A 278 48.25 -23.02 -5.91
CA GLU A 278 49.40 -23.85 -5.53
C GLU A 278 49.33 -24.30 -4.07
N GLU A 279 49.06 -23.39 -3.13
CA GLU A 279 48.90 -23.72 -1.71
C GLU A 279 47.78 -24.73 -1.50
N LYS A 280 46.59 -24.47 -2.06
CA LYS A 280 45.45 -25.38 -1.95
C LYS A 280 45.71 -26.73 -2.62
N SER A 281 46.51 -26.77 -3.68
CA SER A 281 46.90 -28.03 -4.34
C SER A 281 47.87 -28.87 -3.51
N LYS A 282 48.69 -28.24 -2.66
CA LYS A 282 49.57 -28.91 -1.70
C LYS A 282 48.82 -29.40 -0.46
N GLU A 283 47.83 -28.65 0.00
CA GLU A 283 46.98 -29.07 1.13
C GLU A 283 46.00 -30.19 0.75
N ARG A 284 45.63 -30.27 -0.52
CA ARG A 284 44.71 -31.29 -1.01
C ARG A 284 45.42 -32.64 -1.08
N PHE A 285 45.12 -33.52 -0.13
CA PHE A 285 45.60 -34.90 -0.13
C PHE A 285 45.43 -35.57 -1.49
N GLN A 286 46.53 -36.00 -2.09
CA GLN A 286 46.54 -36.65 -3.39
C GLN A 286 46.61 -38.16 -3.21
N ALA A 287 45.47 -38.83 -3.12
CA ALA A 287 45.39 -40.28 -2.88
C ALA A 287 46.22 -41.14 -3.87
N SER A 288 46.44 -40.70 -5.09
CA SER A 288 47.31 -41.43 -6.04
C SER A 288 48.80 -41.41 -5.66
N THR A 289 49.23 -40.38 -4.95
CA THR A 289 50.64 -40.08 -4.69
C THR A 289 51.00 -40.29 -3.21
N GLU A 290 50.06 -40.00 -2.32
CA GLU A 290 50.26 -39.95 -0.87
C GLU A 290 49.58 -41.12 -0.12
N GLU A 291 48.76 -41.93 -0.80
CA GLU A 291 48.20 -43.15 -0.22
C GLU A 291 49.23 -44.28 -0.36
N GLU A 292 49.70 -44.77 0.78
CA GLU A 292 50.72 -45.80 0.91
C GLU A 292 50.07 -47.17 1.17
N TYR A 293 50.52 -48.19 0.44
CA TYR A 293 50.11 -49.59 0.57
C TYR A 293 51.32 -50.43 0.97
N GLU A 294 51.09 -51.40 1.86
CA GLU A 294 52.10 -52.37 2.28
C GLU A 294 51.97 -53.65 1.43
N ASP A 295 53.08 -54.10 0.86
CA ASP A 295 53.17 -55.37 0.14
C ASP A 295 53.30 -56.57 1.11
N THR A 296 53.13 -57.79 0.62
CA THR A 296 53.30 -59.05 1.37
C THR A 296 54.67 -59.21 2.02
N GLN A 297 55.68 -58.48 1.53
CA GLN A 297 57.04 -58.42 2.07
C GLN A 297 57.26 -57.29 3.09
N GLY A 298 56.23 -56.49 3.41
CA GLY A 298 56.32 -55.37 4.34
C GLY A 298 56.92 -54.09 3.74
N ASN A 299 57.07 -54.04 2.41
CA ASN A 299 57.57 -52.85 1.72
C ASN A 299 56.43 -51.86 1.49
N VAL A 300 56.65 -50.59 1.86
CA VAL A 300 55.67 -49.51 1.68
C VAL A 300 55.87 -48.86 0.32
N VAL A 301 54.82 -48.88 -0.51
CA VAL A 301 54.80 -48.31 -1.85
C VAL A 301 53.56 -47.44 -2.05
N ASN A 302 53.66 -46.40 -2.88
CA ASN A 302 52.48 -45.60 -3.21
C ASN A 302 51.45 -46.44 -3.99
N LYS A 303 50.18 -46.05 -3.91
CA LYS A 303 49.05 -46.74 -4.57
C LYS A 303 49.29 -47.05 -6.04
N LYS A 304 49.81 -46.08 -6.79
CA LYS A 304 50.03 -46.25 -8.24
C LYS A 304 51.07 -47.35 -8.51
N THR A 305 52.17 -47.35 -7.76
CA THR A 305 53.22 -48.36 -7.87
C THR A 305 52.71 -49.72 -7.41
N PHE A 306 51.91 -49.76 -6.34
CA PHE A 306 51.25 -50.99 -5.90
C PHE A 306 50.32 -51.56 -6.98
N GLU A 307 49.44 -50.74 -7.57
CA GLU A 307 48.53 -51.19 -8.62
C GLU A 307 49.29 -51.64 -9.89
N ASP A 308 50.37 -50.96 -10.26
CA ASP A 308 51.21 -51.33 -11.40
C ASP A 308 51.96 -52.65 -11.13
N LEU A 309 52.55 -52.83 -9.95
CA LEU A 309 53.19 -54.09 -9.54
C LEU A 309 52.18 -55.23 -9.45
N LYS A 310 50.96 -54.97 -8.96
CA LYS A 310 49.85 -55.94 -8.94
C LYS A 310 49.46 -56.39 -10.34
N ARG A 311 49.38 -55.44 -11.29
CA ARG A 311 49.06 -55.74 -12.71
C ARG A 311 50.18 -56.53 -13.39
N GLN A 312 51.43 -56.30 -12.99
CA GLN A 312 52.59 -57.04 -13.48
C GLN A 312 52.77 -58.41 -12.80
N GLY A 313 52.00 -58.70 -11.73
CA GLY A 313 52.10 -59.94 -10.97
C GLY A 313 53.33 -60.04 -10.06
N LEU A 314 53.83 -58.89 -9.60
CA LEU A 314 55.09 -58.76 -8.82
C LEU A 314 54.85 -58.51 -7.31
N LEU A 315 53.61 -58.66 -6.82
CA LEU A 315 53.20 -58.53 -5.41
C LEU A 315 52.60 -59.84 -4.90
#